data_AF-T0RFZ0-F1
#
_entry.id   AF-T0RFZ0-F1
#
_cell.length_a   1.000
_cell.length_b   1.000
_cell.length_c   1.000
_cell.angle_alpha   90.00
_cell.angle_beta   90.00
_cell.angle_gamma   90.00
#
_symmetry.space_group_name_H-M   'P 1'
#
loop_
_entity.id
_entity.type
_entity.pdbx_description
1 polymer ?
#
loop_
_entity_poly.entity_id
_entity_poly.type
_entity_poly.pdbx_seq_one_letter_code
_entity_poly.pdbx_strand_id
1 'polypeptide(L)'
;MTYSLEELRPLFLNSSIKESELIKKLKLISQNFTSKREKIKEYVLDESLVSAYTAFYLPTNHPKLSFVLDSLSEELKSTLCEYDFYDIGSGPGTYSLAFLDYFNEAFKGEVHVVDSSELMLNQAKKVLDHYHPENRIHYSGIVVPSNKKKAFFFGNSLNEIGFESLKKMLEIHKPDLILFIEPGTSDFFKEAIKIRDYLIDKNFSALYPCMNSGPCPVKKAIEAGNIEWCHQVIRMTHDPSIERLSQLIELDRKIMPMIAHVYGKEEMRHQKVQARLFRFLGETKFSFEWQVCFFQEGENKLAKFEIQKRSLSKSMQKSLKKESVGIGFNFEIDKQLGENHFRVKLIVDEE
;
A
#
# COMPACT_ATOMS: atom_id res chain seq x y z
N MET A 1 -9.14 -11.39 -2.18
CA MET A 1 -8.85 -12.65 -2.90
C MET A 1 -7.44 -13.10 -2.53
N THR A 2 -7.17 -14.40 -2.50
CA THR A 2 -5.80 -14.94 -2.32
C THR A 2 -5.51 -15.89 -3.46
N TYR A 3 -4.30 -15.86 -4.01
CA TYR A 3 -3.88 -16.74 -5.10
C TYR A 3 -2.95 -17.83 -4.59
N SER A 4 -3.20 -19.06 -5.02
CA SER A 4 -2.30 -20.19 -4.81
C SER A 4 -1.18 -20.21 -5.86
N LEU A 5 -0.08 -20.91 -5.53
CA LEU A 5 1.01 -21.14 -6.46
C LEU A 5 0.55 -21.98 -7.65
N GLU A 6 -0.35 -22.94 -7.41
CA GLU A 6 -0.92 -23.84 -8.41
C GLU A 6 -1.73 -23.09 -9.46
N GLU A 7 -2.53 -22.10 -9.06
CA GLU A 7 -3.30 -21.24 -9.96
C GLU A 7 -2.40 -20.32 -10.80
N LEU A 8 -1.36 -19.75 -10.20
CA LEU A 8 -0.47 -18.82 -10.89
C LEU A 8 0.53 -19.51 -11.83
N ARG A 9 0.91 -20.76 -11.53
CA ARG A 9 1.99 -21.47 -12.24
C ARG A 9 1.78 -21.62 -13.75
N PRO A 10 0.59 -21.96 -14.27
CA PRO A 10 0.32 -21.97 -15.71
C PRO A 10 0.54 -20.62 -16.40
N LEU A 11 0.45 -19.53 -15.64
CA LEU A 11 0.54 -18.15 -16.14
C LEU A 11 1.98 -17.62 -16.14
N PHE A 12 2.94 -18.36 -15.60
CA PHE A 12 4.35 -17.96 -15.62
C PHE A 12 4.90 -17.88 -17.05
N LEU A 13 5.87 -16.99 -17.27
CA LEU A 13 6.66 -17.00 -18.49
C LEU A 13 7.34 -18.36 -18.69
N ASN A 14 7.99 -18.86 -17.63
CA ASN A 14 8.48 -20.23 -17.54
C ASN A 14 7.62 -21.06 -16.57
N SER A 15 6.53 -21.63 -17.07
CA SER A 15 5.65 -22.53 -16.30
C SER A 15 6.29 -23.88 -15.94
N SER A 16 7.38 -24.26 -16.64
CA SER A 16 8.13 -25.50 -16.41
C SER A 16 9.19 -25.39 -15.31
N ILE A 17 9.41 -24.21 -14.74
CA ILE A 17 10.44 -23.94 -13.72
C ILE A 17 10.35 -24.92 -12.56
N LYS A 18 11.44 -25.65 -12.28
CA LYS A 18 11.46 -26.60 -11.14
C LYS A 18 11.39 -25.85 -9.82
N GLU A 19 10.75 -26.43 -8.81
CA GLU A 19 10.62 -25.79 -7.49
C GLU A 19 11.98 -25.43 -6.86
N SER A 20 12.98 -26.32 -7.00
CA SER A 20 14.34 -26.04 -6.50
C SER A 20 14.97 -24.82 -7.17
N GLU A 21 14.70 -24.61 -8.47
CA GLU A 21 15.14 -23.43 -9.21
C GLU A 21 14.37 -22.18 -8.82
N LEU A 22 13.05 -22.30 -8.65
CA LEU A 22 12.16 -21.24 -8.17
C LEU A 22 12.65 -20.68 -6.82
N ILE A 23 12.92 -21.56 -5.86
CA ILE A 23 13.45 -21.19 -4.53
C ILE A 23 14.80 -20.50 -4.64
N LYS A 24 15.72 -21.04 -5.46
CA LYS A 24 17.05 -20.44 -5.67
C LYS A 24 16.95 -19.02 -6.23
N LYS A 25 16.08 -18.83 -7.23
CA LYS A 25 15.84 -17.53 -7.87
C LYS A 25 15.18 -16.53 -6.90
N LEU A 26 14.23 -16.97 -6.08
CA LEU A 26 13.62 -16.15 -5.05
C LEU A 26 14.61 -15.69 -3.98
N LYS A 27 15.49 -16.58 -3.51
CA LYS A 27 16.56 -16.22 -2.58
C LYS A 27 17.51 -15.18 -3.19
N LEU A 28 17.85 -15.32 -4.48
CA LEU A 28 18.66 -14.33 -5.20
C LEU A 28 17.96 -12.96 -5.29
N ILE A 29 16.69 -12.93 -5.69
CA ILE A 29 15.88 -11.70 -5.78
C ILE A 29 15.82 -10.99 -4.41
N SER A 30 15.53 -11.74 -3.35
CA SER A 30 15.47 -11.23 -1.97
C SER A 30 16.80 -10.60 -1.51
N GLN A 31 17.92 -11.27 -1.80
CA GLN A 31 19.26 -10.76 -1.49
C GLN A 31 19.56 -9.45 -2.22
N ASN A 32 19.10 -9.29 -3.46
CA ASN A 32 19.29 -8.07 -4.22
C ASN A 32 18.50 -6.89 -3.61
N PHE A 33 17.27 -7.12 -3.13
CA PHE A 33 16.48 -6.06 -2.46
C PHE A 33 17.06 -5.60 -1.12
N THR A 34 17.70 -6.51 -0.39
CA THR A 34 18.20 -6.25 0.97
C THR A 34 19.64 -5.73 0.98
N SER A 35 20.52 -6.26 0.13
CA SER A 35 21.97 -6.02 0.23
C SER A 35 22.61 -5.44 -1.04
N LYS A 36 21.98 -5.55 -2.22
CA LYS A 36 22.60 -5.18 -3.51
C LYS A 36 21.60 -4.46 -4.43
N ARG A 37 21.08 -3.32 -3.98
CA ARG A 37 20.02 -2.57 -4.69
C ARG A 37 20.39 -2.16 -6.12
N GLU A 38 21.68 -1.97 -6.41
CA GLU A 38 22.17 -1.69 -7.76
C GLU A 38 21.86 -2.80 -8.77
N LYS A 39 21.66 -4.04 -8.30
CA LYS A 39 21.39 -5.23 -9.11
C LYS A 39 19.90 -5.53 -9.28
N ILE A 40 19.01 -4.65 -8.81
CA ILE A 40 17.56 -4.84 -8.93
C ILE A 40 17.13 -4.94 -10.40
N LYS A 41 17.82 -4.28 -11.34
CA LYS A 41 17.47 -4.39 -12.77
C LYS A 41 17.87 -5.72 -13.42
N GLU A 42 18.62 -6.59 -12.75
CA GLU A 42 19.13 -7.82 -13.36
C GLU A 42 18.06 -8.93 -13.44
N TYR A 43 17.03 -8.93 -12.60
CA TYR A 43 16.04 -10.02 -12.58
C TYR A 43 15.00 -9.93 -13.70
N VAL A 44 14.82 -8.74 -14.30
CA VAL A 44 13.89 -8.51 -15.42
C VAL A 44 14.44 -8.95 -16.79
N LEU A 45 15.60 -9.62 -16.80
CA LEU A 45 16.29 -10.09 -18.01
C LEU A 45 16.12 -11.60 -18.26
N ASP A 46 15.46 -12.33 -17.36
CA ASP A 46 15.34 -13.79 -17.41
C ASP A 46 13.92 -14.21 -17.06
N GLU A 47 13.29 -14.99 -17.94
CA GLU A 47 11.89 -15.42 -17.77
C GLU A 47 11.67 -16.21 -16.48
N SER A 48 12.64 -17.05 -16.08
CA SER A 48 12.55 -17.82 -14.85
C SER A 48 12.64 -16.92 -13.61
N LEU A 49 13.40 -15.82 -13.64
CA LEU A 49 13.48 -14.83 -12.56
C LEU A 49 12.18 -14.03 -12.47
N VAL A 50 11.61 -13.61 -13.60
CA VAL A 50 10.28 -12.96 -13.65
C VAL A 50 9.18 -13.90 -13.16
N SER A 51 9.23 -15.18 -13.55
CA SER A 51 8.31 -16.21 -13.07
C SER A 51 8.45 -16.42 -11.57
N ALA A 52 9.69 -16.47 -11.06
CA ALA A 52 9.98 -16.58 -9.64
C ALA A 52 9.48 -15.37 -8.86
N TYR A 53 9.72 -14.16 -9.35
CA TYR A 53 9.19 -12.93 -8.77
C TYR A 53 7.66 -12.99 -8.68
N THR A 54 7.00 -13.36 -9.78
CA THR A 54 5.53 -13.48 -9.88
C THR A 54 4.98 -14.50 -8.90
N ALA A 55 5.62 -15.67 -8.78
CA ALA A 55 5.19 -16.75 -7.89
C ALA A 55 5.06 -16.35 -6.41
N PHE A 56 5.81 -15.33 -5.97
CA PHE A 56 5.86 -14.95 -4.56
C PHE A 56 5.41 -13.52 -4.30
N TYR A 57 5.94 -12.55 -5.05
CA TYR A 57 5.68 -11.14 -4.79
C TYR A 57 4.29 -10.72 -5.26
N LEU A 58 3.75 -11.30 -6.34
CA LEU A 58 2.38 -11.01 -6.79
C LEU A 58 1.34 -11.37 -5.71
N PRO A 59 1.22 -12.64 -5.27
CA PRO A 59 0.21 -13.01 -4.29
C PRO A 59 0.42 -12.31 -2.94
N THR A 60 1.66 -12.02 -2.56
CA THR A 60 1.95 -11.42 -1.24
C THR A 60 1.79 -9.89 -1.24
N ASN A 61 2.00 -9.19 -2.36
CA ASN A 61 1.79 -7.75 -2.46
C ASN A 61 0.36 -7.37 -2.85
N HIS A 62 -0.34 -8.22 -3.61
CA HIS A 62 -1.74 -8.02 -4.01
C HIS A 62 -2.66 -7.47 -2.90
N PRO A 63 -2.74 -8.09 -1.70
CA PRO A 63 -3.67 -7.65 -0.66
C PRO A 63 -3.35 -6.25 -0.09
N LYS A 64 -2.17 -5.70 -0.39
CA LYS A 64 -1.78 -4.36 0.08
C LYS A 64 -2.66 -3.27 -0.51
N LEU A 65 -3.05 -3.40 -1.78
CA LEU A 65 -3.90 -2.39 -2.40
C LEU A 65 -5.32 -2.44 -1.85
N SER A 66 -5.89 -3.65 -1.68
CA SER A 66 -7.21 -3.80 -1.05
C SER A 66 -7.26 -3.15 0.33
N PHE A 67 -6.23 -3.36 1.17
CA PHE A 67 -6.13 -2.71 2.48
C PHE A 67 -6.18 -1.17 2.41
N VAL A 68 -5.51 -0.59 1.41
CA VAL A 68 -5.53 0.87 1.21
C VAL A 68 -6.89 1.32 0.74
N LEU A 69 -7.48 0.64 -0.25
CA LEU A 69 -8.80 0.96 -0.82
C LEU A 69 -9.91 0.84 0.23
N ASP A 70 -9.86 -0.16 1.11
CA ASP A 70 -10.77 -0.34 2.25
C ASP A 70 -10.68 0.82 3.26
N SER A 71 -9.55 1.52 3.29
CA SER A 71 -9.35 2.70 4.14
C SER A 71 -9.82 4.02 3.50
N LEU A 72 -10.31 3.98 2.25
CA LEU A 72 -10.83 5.13 1.53
C LEU A 72 -12.36 5.22 1.68
N SER A 73 -12.89 6.41 1.46
CA SER A 73 -14.34 6.62 1.50
C SER A 73 -15.02 6.01 0.26
N GLU A 74 -16.31 5.67 0.37
CA GLU A 74 -17.11 5.19 -0.77
C GLU A 74 -17.11 6.17 -1.94
N GLU A 75 -17.12 7.47 -1.65
CA GLU A 75 -17.12 8.53 -2.67
C GLU A 75 -15.81 8.53 -3.47
N LEU A 76 -14.67 8.33 -2.79
CA LEU A 76 -13.37 8.24 -3.44
C LEU A 76 -13.22 6.91 -4.21
N LYS A 77 -13.74 5.81 -3.67
CA LYS A 77 -13.79 4.52 -4.38
C LYS A 77 -14.63 4.62 -5.66
N SER A 78 -15.80 5.23 -5.58
CA SER A 78 -16.65 5.50 -6.76
C SER A 78 -15.94 6.39 -7.77
N THR A 79 -15.14 7.35 -7.32
CA THR A 79 -14.32 8.20 -8.22
C THR A 79 -13.26 7.36 -8.94
N LEU A 80 -12.54 6.51 -8.20
CA LEU A 80 -11.53 5.60 -8.77
C LEU A 80 -12.14 4.63 -9.80
N CYS A 81 -13.38 4.15 -9.60
CA CYS A 81 -14.06 3.27 -10.55
C CYS A 81 -14.20 3.87 -11.96
N GLU A 82 -14.33 5.19 -12.06
CA GLU A 82 -14.62 5.90 -13.31
C GLU A 82 -13.34 6.42 -13.99
N TYR A 83 -12.21 6.42 -13.29
CA TYR A 83 -10.94 6.97 -13.78
C TYR A 83 -10.16 5.89 -14.53
N ASP A 84 -9.36 6.30 -15.51
CA ASP A 84 -8.36 5.39 -16.07
C ASP A 84 -7.24 5.20 -15.02
N PHE A 85 -6.91 3.93 -14.73
CA PHE A 85 -5.95 3.53 -13.72
C PHE A 85 -4.60 3.21 -14.36
N TYR A 86 -3.57 3.95 -13.98
CA TYR A 86 -2.21 3.78 -14.50
C TYR A 86 -1.32 3.16 -13.43
N ASP A 87 -0.95 1.89 -13.63
CA ASP A 87 0.01 1.17 -12.78
C ASP A 87 1.42 1.40 -13.35
N ILE A 88 2.17 2.32 -12.75
CA ILE A 88 3.48 2.77 -13.26
C ILE A 88 4.60 2.00 -12.56
N GLY A 89 5.43 1.33 -13.35
CA GLY A 89 6.35 0.31 -12.85
C GLY A 89 5.58 -0.92 -12.40
N SER A 90 4.64 -1.38 -13.22
CA SER A 90 3.64 -2.40 -12.85
C SER A 90 4.23 -3.77 -12.50
N GLY A 91 5.48 -4.04 -12.89
CA GLY A 91 6.07 -5.37 -12.83
C GLY A 91 5.16 -6.39 -13.52
N PRO A 92 4.88 -7.55 -12.89
CA PRO A 92 4.01 -8.57 -13.47
C PRO A 92 2.50 -8.23 -13.34
N GLY A 93 2.13 -6.95 -13.20
CA GLY A 93 0.74 -6.50 -13.11
C GLY A 93 0.08 -6.78 -11.76
N THR A 94 0.86 -6.85 -10.68
CA THR A 94 0.35 -7.24 -9.35
C THR A 94 -0.74 -6.31 -8.84
N TYR A 95 -0.52 -5.01 -8.94
CA TYR A 95 -1.45 -4.02 -8.41
C TYR A 95 -2.58 -3.71 -9.38
N SER A 96 -2.34 -3.81 -10.69
CA SER A 96 -3.39 -3.89 -11.70
C SER A 96 -4.37 -5.04 -11.42
N LEU A 97 -3.87 -6.23 -11.08
CA LEU A 97 -4.71 -7.38 -10.72
C LEU A 97 -5.50 -7.11 -9.44
N ALA A 98 -4.83 -6.58 -8.41
CA ALA A 98 -5.48 -6.23 -7.14
C ALA A 98 -6.56 -5.16 -7.29
N PHE A 99 -6.35 -4.18 -8.17
CA PHE A 99 -7.30 -3.14 -8.47
C PHE A 99 -8.54 -3.70 -9.18
N LEU A 100 -8.33 -4.51 -10.22
CA LEU A 100 -9.41 -5.16 -10.97
C LEU A 100 -10.20 -6.14 -10.10
N ASP A 101 -9.55 -6.93 -9.25
CA ASP A 101 -10.25 -7.81 -8.29
C ASP A 101 -11.10 -7.03 -7.29
N TYR A 102 -10.61 -5.88 -6.84
CA TYR A 102 -11.29 -5.08 -5.82
C TYR A 102 -12.59 -4.48 -6.35
N PHE A 103 -12.53 -3.87 -7.53
CA PHE A 103 -13.69 -3.21 -8.13
C PHE A 103 -14.53 -4.16 -8.98
N ASN A 104 -13.93 -5.21 -9.52
CA ASN A 104 -14.56 -6.21 -10.38
C ASN A 104 -15.43 -5.53 -11.47
N GLU A 105 -16.66 -5.99 -11.67
CA GLU A 105 -17.62 -5.44 -12.64
C GLU A 105 -17.99 -3.96 -12.40
N ALA A 106 -17.70 -3.40 -11.20
CA ALA A 106 -17.97 -2.00 -10.92
C ALA A 106 -16.96 -1.05 -11.57
N PHE A 107 -15.79 -1.55 -12.01
CA PHE A 107 -14.80 -0.72 -12.69
C PHE A 107 -15.22 -0.38 -14.12
N LYS A 108 -15.24 0.91 -14.46
CA LYS A 108 -15.68 1.40 -15.78
C LYS A 108 -14.56 2.07 -16.58
N GLY A 109 -13.44 2.38 -15.95
CA GLY A 109 -12.25 2.94 -16.59
C GLY A 109 -11.50 1.93 -17.46
N GLU A 110 -10.29 2.34 -17.86
CA GLU A 110 -9.30 1.49 -18.53
C GLU A 110 -8.08 1.31 -17.63
N VAL A 111 -7.44 0.14 -17.69
CA VAL A 111 -6.19 -0.12 -16.96
C VAL A 111 -5.02 0.05 -17.91
N HIS A 112 -4.07 0.89 -17.52
CA HIS A 112 -2.80 1.09 -18.21
C HIS A 112 -1.67 0.49 -17.37
N VAL A 113 -1.16 -0.65 -17.84
CA VAL A 113 -0.05 -1.39 -17.26
C VAL A 113 1.25 -0.88 -17.89
N VAL A 114 2.05 -0.14 -17.13
CA VAL A 114 3.23 0.57 -17.64
C VAL A 114 4.50 0.05 -16.98
N ASP A 115 5.40 -0.56 -17.76
CA ASP A 115 6.70 -1.03 -17.29
C ASP A 115 7.75 -1.00 -18.39
N SER A 116 8.97 -0.57 -18.07
CA SER A 116 10.08 -0.54 -19.03
C SER A 116 10.58 -1.92 -19.46
N SER A 117 10.29 -2.97 -18.69
CA SER A 117 10.67 -4.34 -19.02
C SER A 117 9.59 -5.04 -19.84
N GLU A 118 9.96 -5.47 -21.04
CA GLU A 118 9.10 -6.28 -21.91
C GLU A 118 8.73 -7.63 -21.27
N LEU A 119 9.66 -8.28 -20.55
CA LEU A 119 9.35 -9.53 -19.84
C LEU A 119 8.32 -9.30 -18.74
N MET A 120 8.38 -8.19 -18.01
CA MET A 120 7.36 -7.85 -17.02
C MET A 120 5.99 -7.63 -17.65
N LEU A 121 5.92 -6.86 -18.74
CA LEU A 121 4.67 -6.66 -19.48
C LEU A 121 4.11 -7.97 -20.04
N ASN A 122 4.95 -8.86 -20.57
CA ASN A 122 4.53 -10.16 -21.06
C ASN A 122 3.98 -11.04 -19.93
N GLN A 123 4.61 -11.01 -18.76
CA GLN A 123 4.13 -11.71 -17.58
C GLN A 123 2.82 -11.13 -17.04
N ALA A 124 2.70 -9.80 -16.99
CA ALA A 124 1.49 -9.09 -16.61
C ALA A 124 0.33 -9.45 -17.53
N LYS A 125 0.58 -9.46 -18.85
CA LYS A 125 -0.40 -9.84 -19.86
C LYS A 125 -0.96 -11.24 -19.65
N LYS A 126 -0.09 -12.23 -19.39
CA LYS A 126 -0.54 -13.60 -19.09
C LYS A 126 -1.46 -13.68 -17.87
N VAL A 127 -1.19 -12.89 -16.84
CA VAL A 127 -1.96 -12.91 -15.59
C VAL A 127 -3.28 -12.17 -15.75
N LEU A 128 -3.22 -10.93 -16.23
CA LEU A 128 -4.37 -10.03 -16.29
C LEU A 128 -5.37 -10.47 -17.36
N ASP A 129 -4.92 -10.87 -18.56
CA ASP A 129 -5.82 -11.36 -19.60
C ASP A 129 -6.46 -12.70 -19.21
N HIS A 130 -5.87 -13.46 -18.28
CA HIS A 130 -6.45 -14.71 -17.78
C HIS A 130 -7.58 -14.45 -16.77
N TYR A 131 -7.34 -13.59 -15.79
CA TYR A 131 -8.31 -13.33 -14.72
C TYR A 131 -9.37 -12.29 -15.09
N HIS A 132 -9.03 -11.34 -15.97
CA HIS A 132 -9.87 -10.19 -16.34
C HIS A 132 -9.95 -10.00 -17.86
N PRO A 133 -10.36 -11.03 -18.63
CA PRO A 133 -10.35 -10.99 -20.10
C PRO A 133 -11.30 -9.94 -20.72
N GLU A 134 -12.36 -9.56 -19.99
CA GLU A 134 -13.37 -8.61 -20.45
C GLU A 134 -12.98 -7.15 -20.18
N ASN A 135 -11.96 -6.91 -19.35
CA ASN A 135 -11.51 -5.56 -19.02
C ASN A 135 -10.62 -4.98 -20.13
N ARG A 136 -10.72 -3.67 -20.32
CA ARG A 136 -9.85 -2.93 -21.27
C ARG A 136 -8.50 -2.67 -20.62
N ILE A 137 -7.51 -3.47 -21.00
CA ILE A 137 -6.15 -3.40 -20.45
C ILE A 137 -5.16 -3.03 -21.55
N HIS A 138 -4.36 -2.00 -21.31
CA HIS A 138 -3.33 -1.50 -22.20
C HIS A 138 -1.95 -1.74 -21.60
N TYR A 139 -1.06 -2.37 -22.36
CA TYR A 139 0.31 -2.67 -21.95
C TYR A 139 1.28 -1.79 -22.73
N SER A 140 2.17 -1.06 -22.05
CA SER A 140 3.10 -0.15 -22.71
C SER A 140 4.39 0.06 -21.92
N GLY A 141 5.49 0.31 -22.62
CA GLY A 141 6.77 0.71 -22.01
C GLY A 141 6.78 2.12 -21.43
N ILE A 142 5.80 2.94 -21.83
CA ILE A 142 5.69 4.36 -21.45
C ILE A 142 4.24 4.72 -21.16
N VAL A 143 4.05 5.78 -20.38
CA VAL A 143 2.73 6.31 -20.09
C VAL A 143 2.11 6.90 -21.36
N VAL A 144 1.01 6.28 -21.81
CA VAL A 144 0.24 6.76 -22.95
C VAL A 144 -0.82 7.76 -22.47
N PRO A 145 -0.87 8.98 -23.02
CA PRO A 145 -1.87 9.97 -22.60
C PRO A 145 -3.31 9.48 -22.83
N SER A 146 -4.18 9.68 -21.83
CA SER A 146 -5.63 9.60 -21.96
C SER A 146 -6.27 10.98 -21.77
N ASN A 147 -7.40 11.17 -22.47
CA ASN A 147 -8.27 12.35 -22.35
C ASN A 147 -9.24 12.24 -21.16
N LYS A 148 -9.37 11.06 -20.55
CA LYS A 148 -10.18 10.88 -19.33
C LYS A 148 -9.39 11.31 -18.09
N LYS A 149 -10.09 11.31 -16.96
CA LYS A 149 -9.52 11.48 -15.63
C LYS A 149 -8.61 10.31 -15.28
N LYS A 150 -7.49 10.60 -14.61
CA LYS A 150 -6.38 9.65 -14.42
C LYS A 150 -6.05 9.45 -12.95
N ALA A 151 -5.96 8.19 -12.54
CA ALA A 151 -5.35 7.79 -11.28
C ALA A 151 -3.99 7.17 -11.54
N PHE A 152 -2.92 7.83 -11.11
CA PHE A 152 -1.57 7.28 -11.17
C PHE A 152 -1.30 6.50 -9.91
N PHE A 153 -0.87 5.25 -10.08
CA PHE A 153 -0.49 4.35 -9.01
C PHE A 153 0.97 3.92 -9.18
N PHE A 154 1.70 3.93 -8.08
CA PHE A 154 3.07 3.45 -8.02
C PHE A 154 3.22 2.40 -6.92
N GLY A 155 3.41 1.14 -7.32
CA GLY A 155 3.56 0.03 -6.38
C GLY A 155 4.97 -0.54 -6.43
N ASN A 156 5.77 -0.30 -5.39
CA ASN A 156 7.16 -0.75 -5.31
C ASN A 156 8.02 -0.27 -6.49
N SER A 157 7.76 0.95 -6.99
CA SER A 157 8.40 1.50 -8.17
C SER A 157 8.94 2.92 -7.99
N LEU A 158 8.40 3.73 -7.06
CA LEU A 158 8.93 5.07 -6.77
C LEU A 158 10.32 5.02 -6.15
N ASN A 159 10.60 4.01 -5.34
CA ASN A 159 11.94 3.76 -4.82
C ASN A 159 12.99 3.52 -5.91
N GLU A 160 12.58 3.13 -7.13
CA GLU A 160 13.43 2.90 -8.29
C GLU A 160 13.43 4.09 -9.27
N ILE A 161 12.24 4.66 -9.52
CA ILE A 161 12.02 5.78 -10.46
C ILE A 161 12.55 7.10 -9.89
N GLY A 162 12.42 7.27 -8.58
CA GLY A 162 12.86 8.44 -7.82
C GLY A 162 11.96 9.66 -7.96
N PHE A 163 12.06 10.53 -6.96
CA PHE A 163 11.26 11.75 -6.85
C PHE A 163 11.29 12.70 -8.06
N GLU A 164 12.44 12.90 -8.71
CA GLU A 164 12.54 13.84 -9.84
C GLU A 164 11.81 13.34 -11.08
N SER A 165 11.81 12.03 -11.32
CA SER A 165 11.05 11.42 -12.41
C SER A 165 9.54 11.51 -12.13
N LEU A 166 9.12 11.33 -10.87
CA LEU A 166 7.73 11.57 -10.46
C LEU A 166 7.30 12.99 -10.83
N LYS A 167 8.07 14.02 -10.46
CA LYS A 167 7.72 15.42 -10.78
C LYS A 167 7.47 15.62 -12.27
N LYS A 168 8.39 15.15 -13.11
CA LYS A 168 8.26 15.25 -14.59
C LYS A 168 6.99 14.56 -15.09
N MET A 169 6.67 13.37 -14.59
CA MET A 169 5.45 12.67 -14.98
C MET A 169 4.19 13.44 -14.58
N LEU A 170 4.17 14.04 -13.38
CA LEU A 170 3.04 14.84 -12.91
C LEU A 170 2.85 16.12 -13.74
N GLU A 171 3.94 16.77 -14.16
CA GLU A 171 3.89 17.96 -15.00
C GLU A 171 3.38 17.66 -16.42
N ILE A 172 3.84 16.55 -17.01
CA ILE A 172 3.49 16.13 -18.38
C ILE A 172 2.05 15.59 -18.43
N HIS A 173 1.73 14.64 -17.56
CA HIS A 173 0.51 13.85 -17.68
C HIS A 173 -0.66 14.38 -16.83
N LYS A 174 -0.37 15.22 -15.82
CA LYS A 174 -1.36 15.90 -14.97
C LYS A 174 -2.47 14.95 -14.46
N PRO A 175 -2.11 13.91 -13.69
CA PRO A 175 -3.12 13.01 -13.12
C PRO A 175 -3.99 13.73 -12.09
N ASP A 176 -5.19 13.21 -11.87
CA ASP A 176 -6.17 13.76 -10.92
C ASP A 176 -6.04 13.11 -9.53
N LEU A 177 -5.61 11.85 -9.51
CA LEU A 177 -5.32 11.08 -8.29
C LEU A 177 -3.91 10.49 -8.37
N ILE A 178 -3.23 10.47 -7.24
CA ILE A 178 -1.88 9.90 -7.10
C ILE A 178 -1.87 8.97 -5.89
N LEU A 179 -1.54 7.72 -6.12
CA LEU A 179 -1.48 6.67 -5.13
C LEU A 179 -0.10 6.04 -5.17
N PHE A 180 0.43 5.66 -4.01
CA PHE A 180 1.62 4.82 -3.98
C PHE A 180 1.61 3.86 -2.81
N ILE A 181 2.24 2.69 -3.00
CA ILE A 181 2.50 1.68 -1.98
C ILE A 181 3.95 1.25 -2.10
N GLU A 182 4.73 1.48 -1.05
CA GLU A 182 6.16 1.28 -1.03
C GLU A 182 6.60 0.51 0.22
N PRO A 183 7.81 -0.10 0.26
CA PRO A 183 8.26 -0.81 1.44
C PRO A 183 8.29 0.11 2.67
N GLY A 184 7.80 -0.39 3.81
CA GLY A 184 7.66 0.38 5.06
C GLY A 184 8.96 0.67 5.80
N THR A 185 9.95 1.24 5.10
CA THR A 185 11.29 1.53 5.60
C THR A 185 11.46 3.01 5.96
N SER A 186 12.34 3.28 6.93
CA SER A 186 12.69 4.66 7.30
C SER A 186 13.34 5.44 6.15
N ASP A 187 14.11 4.76 5.29
CA ASP A 187 14.75 5.38 4.13
C ASP A 187 13.72 5.87 3.12
N PHE A 188 12.77 5.02 2.73
CA PHE A 188 11.71 5.45 1.82
C PHE A 188 10.82 6.51 2.46
N PHE A 189 10.58 6.46 3.77
CA PHE A 189 9.76 7.47 4.43
C PHE A 189 10.34 8.90 4.31
N LYS A 190 11.66 9.07 4.33
CA LYS A 190 12.30 10.36 4.07
C LYS A 190 11.97 10.90 2.68
N GLU A 191 11.85 10.02 1.69
CA GLU A 191 11.42 10.38 0.34
C GLU A 191 9.92 10.64 0.28
N ALA A 192 9.10 9.83 0.96
CA ALA A 192 7.65 10.02 1.06
C ALA A 192 7.28 11.39 1.66
N ILE A 193 8.03 11.91 2.63
CA ILE A 193 7.85 13.28 3.15
C ILE A 193 8.09 14.33 2.05
N LYS A 194 9.14 14.17 1.23
CA LYS A 194 9.43 15.11 0.13
C LYS A 194 8.33 15.08 -0.92
N ILE A 195 7.85 13.88 -1.27
CA ILE A 195 6.73 13.69 -2.19
C ILE A 195 5.47 14.35 -1.61
N ARG A 196 5.16 14.09 -0.34
CA ARG A 196 4.01 14.68 0.35
C ARG A 196 4.03 16.20 0.27
N ASP A 197 5.13 16.83 0.66
CA ASP A 197 5.23 18.28 0.72
C ASP A 197 5.12 18.91 -0.67
N TYR A 198 5.73 18.28 -1.68
CA TYR A 198 5.60 18.70 -3.07
C TYR A 198 4.18 18.58 -3.60
N LEU A 199 3.48 17.47 -3.32
CA LEU A 199 2.11 17.30 -3.78
C LEU A 199 1.17 18.34 -3.15
N ILE A 200 1.36 18.64 -1.85
CA ILE A 200 0.61 19.69 -1.16
C ILE A 200 0.88 21.07 -1.77
N ASP A 201 2.15 21.39 -2.08
CA ASP A 201 2.52 22.62 -2.81
C ASP A 201 1.88 22.70 -4.21
N LYS A 202 1.63 21.55 -4.85
CA LYS A 202 0.89 21.43 -6.11
C LYS A 202 -0.63 21.38 -5.94
N ASN A 203 -1.16 21.84 -4.82
CA ASN A 203 -2.59 21.87 -4.50
C ASN A 203 -3.27 20.49 -4.46
N PHE A 204 -2.51 19.42 -4.23
CA PHE A 204 -3.09 18.14 -3.83
C PHE A 204 -3.31 18.08 -2.33
N SER A 205 -4.30 17.31 -1.94
CA SER A 205 -4.65 17.01 -0.57
C SER A 205 -4.36 15.57 -0.24
N ALA A 206 -3.78 15.33 0.94
CA ALA A 206 -3.48 13.98 1.42
C ALA A 206 -4.78 13.27 1.87
N LEU A 207 -5.30 12.35 1.07
CA LEU A 207 -6.54 11.60 1.32
C LEU A 207 -6.28 10.35 2.19
N TYR A 208 -5.07 9.79 2.11
CA TYR A 208 -4.57 8.71 2.95
C TYR A 208 -3.03 8.78 3.03
N PRO A 209 -2.37 8.38 4.13
CA PRO A 209 -2.92 8.02 5.43
C PRO A 209 -3.04 9.24 6.34
N CYS A 210 -2.53 10.41 5.93
CA CYS A 210 -2.56 11.60 6.77
C CYS A 210 -4.00 11.98 7.10
N MET A 211 -4.22 12.46 8.32
CA MET A 211 -5.54 12.94 8.70
C MET A 211 -5.86 14.21 7.93
N ASN A 212 -4.90 15.12 7.79
CA ASN A 212 -5.06 16.28 6.93
C ASN A 212 -3.75 16.64 6.19
N SER A 213 -3.84 17.59 5.26
CA SER A 213 -2.69 18.18 4.57
C SER A 213 -1.82 19.10 5.45
N GLY A 214 -2.26 19.43 6.68
CA GLY A 214 -1.46 20.18 7.65
C GLY A 214 -0.11 19.52 8.03
N PRO A 215 0.75 20.17 8.83
CA PRO A 215 2.10 19.67 9.14
C PRO A 215 2.14 18.22 9.66
N CYS A 216 3.19 17.47 9.29
CA CYS A 216 3.39 16.09 9.73
C CYS A 216 4.15 16.03 11.07
N PRO A 217 3.61 15.39 12.13
CA PRO A 217 4.27 15.33 13.43
C PRO A 217 5.52 14.44 13.41
N VAL A 218 5.54 13.43 12.53
CA VAL A 218 6.72 12.57 12.36
C VAL A 218 7.88 13.35 11.72
N LYS A 219 7.59 14.22 10.74
CA LYS A 219 8.61 15.10 10.16
C LYS A 219 9.25 15.98 11.25
N LYS A 220 8.42 16.62 12.08
CA LYS A 220 8.90 17.41 13.24
C LYS A 220 9.78 16.58 14.18
N ALA A 221 9.38 15.33 14.47
CA ALA A 221 10.17 14.44 15.32
C ALA A 221 11.54 14.09 14.71
N ILE A 222 11.60 13.85 13.40
CA ILE A 222 12.86 13.60 12.67
C ILE A 222 13.76 14.84 12.69
N GLU A 223 13.19 16.02 12.45
CA GLU A 223 13.92 17.31 12.50
C GLU A 223 14.47 17.60 13.90
N ALA A 224 13.80 17.12 14.95
CA ALA A 224 14.27 17.15 16.33
C ALA A 224 15.32 16.06 16.68
N GLY A 225 15.73 15.24 15.71
CA GLY A 225 16.76 14.21 15.87
C GLY A 225 16.26 12.81 16.24
N ASN A 226 14.94 12.58 16.26
CA ASN A 226 14.39 11.24 16.54
C ASN A 226 14.42 10.35 15.29
N ILE A 227 14.66 9.06 15.49
CA ILE A 227 14.47 8.05 14.44
C ILE A 227 13.00 7.61 14.47
N GLU A 228 12.20 8.12 13.54
CA GLU A 228 10.77 7.82 13.47
C GLU A 228 10.30 7.75 12.01
N TRP A 229 9.31 6.92 11.71
CA TRP A 229 8.66 6.89 10.39
C TRP A 229 7.21 6.41 10.46
N CYS A 230 6.34 7.05 9.67
CA CYS A 230 4.96 6.62 9.52
C CYS A 230 4.89 5.49 8.48
N HIS A 231 4.30 4.36 8.84
CA HIS A 231 4.05 3.25 7.94
C HIS A 231 2.79 2.49 8.38
N GLN A 232 2.17 1.81 7.43
CA GLN A 232 1.09 0.87 7.62
C GLN A 232 1.68 -0.52 7.83
N VAL A 233 0.93 -1.40 8.47
CA VAL A 233 1.33 -2.80 8.67
C VAL A 233 0.11 -3.67 8.47
N ILE A 234 0.13 -4.50 7.44
CA ILE A 234 -0.90 -5.50 7.20
C ILE A 234 -0.53 -6.78 7.94
N ARG A 235 -1.49 -7.33 8.67
CA ARG A 235 -1.37 -8.61 9.35
C ARG A 235 -2.38 -9.59 8.76
N MET A 236 -1.89 -10.65 8.12
CA MET A 236 -2.74 -11.64 7.45
C MET A 236 -2.05 -12.99 7.27
N THR A 237 -2.74 -13.91 6.60
CA THR A 237 -2.19 -15.18 6.12
C THR A 237 -2.46 -15.29 4.63
N HIS A 238 -1.56 -15.96 3.91
CA HIS A 238 -1.70 -16.26 2.48
C HIS A 238 -2.20 -17.69 2.26
N ASP A 239 -2.40 -18.03 0.99
CA ASP A 239 -2.68 -19.41 0.58
C ASP A 239 -1.58 -20.37 1.11
N PRO A 240 -1.93 -21.60 1.54
CA PRO A 240 -0.96 -22.56 2.10
C PRO A 240 0.26 -22.83 1.20
N SER A 241 0.10 -22.82 -0.13
CA SER A 241 1.20 -23.01 -1.07
C SER A 241 2.22 -21.86 -1.03
N ILE A 242 1.73 -20.62 -0.86
CA ILE A 242 2.54 -19.40 -0.72
C ILE A 242 3.20 -19.33 0.66
N GLU A 243 2.50 -19.73 1.72
CA GLU A 243 3.05 -19.83 3.08
C GLU A 243 4.17 -20.88 3.15
N ARG A 244 4.02 -22.01 2.47
CA ARG A 244 5.09 -23.01 2.35
C ARG A 244 6.30 -22.43 1.62
N LEU A 245 6.07 -21.72 0.51
CA LEU A 245 7.15 -21.09 -0.25
C LEU A 245 7.87 -20.02 0.58
N SER A 246 7.12 -19.20 1.33
CA SER A 246 7.61 -18.21 2.29
C SER A 246 8.57 -18.84 3.31
N GLN A 247 8.21 -19.99 3.88
CA GLN A 247 9.07 -20.72 4.83
C GLN A 247 10.37 -21.22 4.17
N LEU A 248 10.29 -21.76 2.96
CA LEU A 248 11.45 -22.30 2.22
C LEU A 248 12.47 -21.21 1.83
N ILE A 249 11.99 -20.00 1.56
CA ILE A 249 12.84 -18.84 1.22
C ILE A 249 13.16 -17.94 2.40
N GLU A 250 12.67 -18.28 3.61
CA GLU A 250 12.89 -17.55 4.87
C GLU A 250 12.41 -16.08 4.81
N LEU A 251 11.26 -15.83 4.16
CA LEU A 251 10.65 -14.50 4.07
C LEU A 251 9.25 -14.49 4.67
N ASP A 252 9.10 -13.93 5.86
CA ASP A 252 7.79 -13.77 6.49
C ASP A 252 6.92 -12.74 5.75
N ARG A 253 5.71 -13.17 5.38
CA ARG A 253 4.69 -12.35 4.71
C ARG A 253 3.38 -12.25 5.50
N LYS A 254 3.37 -12.68 6.76
CA LYS A 254 2.22 -12.52 7.66
C LYS A 254 2.13 -11.12 8.24
N ILE A 255 3.26 -10.42 8.32
CA ILE A 255 3.37 -9.04 8.78
C ILE A 255 4.08 -8.24 7.69
N MET A 256 3.34 -7.40 7.00
CA MET A 256 3.85 -6.68 5.82
C MET A 256 3.81 -5.17 6.07
N PRO A 257 4.95 -4.56 6.47
CA PRO A 257 5.05 -3.11 6.59
C PRO A 257 5.08 -2.46 5.20
N MET A 258 4.34 -1.38 5.04
CA MET A 258 4.30 -0.58 3.81
C MET A 258 4.11 0.90 4.12
N ILE A 259 4.52 1.78 3.23
CA ILE A 259 4.14 3.19 3.22
C ILE A 259 3.18 3.36 2.07
N ALA A 260 1.93 3.66 2.39
CA ALA A 260 0.87 3.81 1.42
C ALA A 260 0.23 5.19 1.55
N HIS A 261 0.13 5.92 0.44
CA HIS A 261 -0.49 7.24 0.41
C HIS A 261 -1.41 7.40 -0.78
N VAL A 262 -2.41 8.26 -0.62
CA VAL A 262 -3.37 8.68 -1.65
C VAL A 262 -3.52 10.18 -1.60
N TYR A 263 -3.42 10.82 -2.77
CA TYR A 263 -3.54 12.25 -2.96
C TYR A 263 -4.54 12.55 -4.07
N GLY A 264 -5.31 13.61 -3.89
CA GLY A 264 -6.28 14.10 -4.88
C GLY A 264 -6.60 15.56 -4.62
N LYS A 265 -7.67 16.08 -5.20
CA LYS A 265 -8.14 17.43 -4.89
C LYS A 265 -8.78 17.49 -3.49
N GLU A 266 -8.79 18.66 -2.86
CA GLU A 266 -9.41 18.83 -1.53
C GLU A 266 -10.91 18.50 -1.54
N GLU A 267 -11.62 18.77 -2.64
CA GLU A 267 -13.04 18.40 -2.81
C GLU A 267 -13.30 16.89 -2.72
N MET A 268 -12.29 16.04 -2.91
CA MET A 268 -12.36 14.58 -2.79
C MET A 268 -12.11 14.09 -1.35
N ARG A 269 -11.78 14.99 -0.41
CA ARG A 269 -11.54 14.63 0.99
C ARG A 269 -12.86 14.38 1.69
N HIS A 270 -13.14 13.11 1.96
CA HIS A 270 -14.27 12.68 2.79
C HIS A 270 -13.76 11.92 4.02
N GLN A 271 -13.31 12.67 5.02
CA GLN A 271 -12.76 12.07 6.23
C GLN A 271 -13.86 11.68 7.20
N LYS A 272 -14.12 10.37 7.30
CA LYS A 272 -15.10 9.77 8.22
C LYS A 272 -14.51 9.35 9.58
N VAL A 273 -13.18 9.42 9.73
CA VAL A 273 -12.46 8.94 10.90
C VAL A 273 -11.73 10.07 11.64
N GLN A 274 -11.77 10.03 12.97
CA GLN A 274 -11.16 11.05 13.83
C GLN A 274 -9.68 10.79 14.16
N ALA A 275 -9.24 9.54 14.11
CA ALA A 275 -7.85 9.14 14.33
C ALA A 275 -7.46 7.93 13.46
N ARG A 276 -6.16 7.70 13.30
CA ARG A 276 -5.59 6.49 12.70
C ARG A 276 -4.54 5.87 13.62
N LEU A 277 -4.55 4.54 13.68
CA LEU A 277 -3.56 3.77 14.44
C LEU A 277 -2.16 3.97 13.83
N PHE A 278 -1.21 4.41 14.65
CA PHE A 278 0.17 4.68 14.24
C PHE A 278 1.14 3.59 14.73
N ARG A 279 1.05 3.18 16.00
CA ARG A 279 1.90 2.13 16.57
C ARG A 279 1.26 1.52 17.81
N PHE A 280 1.33 0.21 17.94
CA PHE A 280 0.94 -0.45 19.18
C PHE A 280 2.04 -0.31 20.23
N LEU A 281 1.70 0.18 21.43
CA LEU A 281 2.66 0.40 22.52
C LEU A 281 2.64 -0.74 23.53
N GLY A 282 1.47 -1.34 23.76
CA GLY A 282 1.36 -2.47 24.68
C GLY A 282 -0.06 -2.73 25.18
N GLU A 283 -0.18 -3.72 26.05
CA GLU A 283 -1.43 -4.14 26.67
C GLU A 283 -1.26 -4.14 28.19
N THR A 284 -2.18 -3.53 28.91
CA THR A 284 -2.28 -3.64 30.37
C THR A 284 -3.46 -4.53 30.76
N LYS A 285 -3.67 -4.75 32.06
CA LYS A 285 -4.89 -5.43 32.54
C LYS A 285 -6.17 -4.72 32.10
N PHE A 286 -6.14 -3.38 31.94
CA PHE A 286 -7.34 -2.55 31.78
C PHE A 286 -7.48 -1.93 30.39
N SER A 287 -6.39 -1.79 29.64
CA SER A 287 -6.36 -1.03 28.38
C SER A 287 -5.46 -1.65 27.32
N PHE A 288 -5.72 -1.28 26.07
CA PHE A 288 -4.76 -1.35 24.97
C PHE A 288 -4.15 0.03 24.78
N GLU A 289 -2.84 0.10 24.69
CA GLU A 289 -2.09 1.34 24.52
C GLU A 289 -1.62 1.47 23.07
N TRP A 290 -2.07 2.53 22.41
CA TRP A 290 -1.73 2.83 21.04
C TRP A 290 -1.17 4.23 20.94
N GLN A 291 -0.13 4.42 20.14
CA GLN A 291 0.16 5.71 19.56
C GLN A 291 -0.72 5.87 18.32
N VAL A 292 -1.33 7.04 18.17
CA VAL A 292 -2.28 7.35 17.11
C VAL A 292 -1.96 8.70 16.49
N CYS A 293 -2.34 8.89 15.24
CA CYS A 293 -2.33 10.19 14.58
C CYS A 293 -3.75 10.71 14.45
N PHE A 294 -4.00 11.95 14.88
CA PHE A 294 -5.29 12.62 14.77
C PHE A 294 -5.08 14.08 14.40
N PHE A 295 -6.13 14.77 13.93
CA PHE A 295 -6.06 16.17 13.53
C PHE A 295 -6.69 17.06 14.59
N GLN A 296 -5.96 18.08 15.04
CA GLN A 296 -6.43 19.03 16.04
C GLN A 296 -5.72 20.37 15.84
N GLU A 297 -6.44 21.49 15.95
CA GLU A 297 -5.86 22.85 15.90
C GLU A 297 -5.04 23.14 14.62
N GLY A 298 -5.48 22.61 13.47
CA GLY A 298 -4.82 22.89 12.18
C GLY A 298 -3.60 22.03 11.88
N GLU A 299 -3.22 21.11 12.77
CA GLU A 299 -2.10 20.19 12.54
C GLU A 299 -2.42 18.73 12.86
N ASN A 300 -1.66 17.82 12.25
CA ASN A 300 -1.68 16.42 12.64
C ASN A 300 -0.83 16.26 13.91
N LYS A 301 -1.36 15.60 14.93
CA LYS A 301 -0.68 15.34 16.20
C LYS A 301 -0.51 13.85 16.43
N LEU A 302 0.57 13.46 17.12
CA LEU A 302 0.74 12.11 17.67
C LEU A 302 0.35 12.12 19.15
N ALA A 303 -0.45 11.14 19.56
CA ALA A 303 -0.82 10.98 20.96
C ALA A 303 -0.83 9.51 21.39
N LYS A 304 -0.62 9.28 22.68
CA LYS A 304 -0.85 7.99 23.33
C LYS A 304 -2.31 7.89 23.76
N PHE A 305 -3.01 6.89 23.24
CA PHE A 305 -4.38 6.54 23.58
C PHE A 305 -4.41 5.28 24.45
N GLU A 306 -5.06 5.37 25.61
CA GLU A 306 -5.46 4.23 26.43
C GLU A 306 -6.91 3.82 26.09
N ILE A 307 -7.05 2.85 25.21
CA ILE A 307 -8.36 2.30 24.83
C ILE A 307 -8.79 1.29 25.89
N GLN A 308 -9.86 1.61 26.62
CA GLN A 308 -10.30 0.81 27.77
C GLN A 308 -10.93 -0.52 27.34
N LYS A 309 -10.47 -1.65 27.87
CA LYS A 309 -11.04 -2.98 27.54
C LYS A 309 -12.49 -3.13 27.96
N ARG A 310 -12.87 -2.50 29.07
CA ARG A 310 -14.25 -2.54 29.60
C ARG A 310 -15.29 -1.93 28.65
N SER A 311 -14.87 -1.07 27.72
CA SER A 311 -15.77 -0.49 26.70
C SER A 311 -15.76 -1.28 25.40
N LEU A 312 -15.07 -2.42 25.33
CA LEU A 312 -14.94 -3.24 24.12
C LEU A 312 -15.58 -4.61 24.32
N SER A 313 -16.26 -5.10 23.28
CA SER A 313 -16.70 -6.49 23.22
C SER A 313 -15.50 -7.46 23.23
N LYS A 314 -15.70 -8.73 23.62
CA LYS A 314 -14.63 -9.74 23.57
C LYS A 314 -14.03 -9.91 22.17
N SER A 315 -14.86 -9.76 21.13
CA SER A 315 -14.41 -9.82 19.73
C SER A 315 -13.47 -8.66 19.41
N MET A 316 -13.87 -7.43 19.74
CA MET A 316 -13.04 -6.23 19.53
C MET A 316 -11.74 -6.29 20.32
N GLN A 317 -11.75 -6.79 21.55
CA GLN A 317 -10.51 -6.96 22.32
C GLN A 317 -9.53 -7.92 21.61
N LYS A 318 -10.05 -8.97 20.95
CA LYS A 318 -9.22 -9.91 20.20
C LYS A 318 -8.67 -9.31 18.91
N SER A 319 -9.46 -8.51 18.17
CA SER A 319 -9.00 -7.87 16.94
C SER A 319 -8.02 -6.73 17.23
N LEU A 320 -8.34 -5.84 18.18
CA LEU A 320 -7.54 -4.66 18.48
C LEU A 320 -6.09 -4.99 18.87
N LYS A 321 -5.87 -6.15 19.51
CA LYS A 321 -4.52 -6.64 19.84
C LYS A 321 -3.69 -7.02 18.61
N LYS A 322 -4.34 -7.48 17.55
CA LYS A 322 -3.74 -7.97 16.31
C LYS A 322 -3.99 -7.02 15.14
N GLU A 323 -4.48 -5.82 15.44
CA GLU A 323 -4.97 -4.90 14.43
C GLU A 323 -3.85 -4.45 13.50
N SER A 324 -4.22 -4.21 12.25
CA SER A 324 -3.31 -3.63 11.28
C SER A 324 -3.05 -2.14 11.59
N VAL A 325 -1.87 -1.65 11.22
CA VAL A 325 -1.51 -0.22 11.41
C VAL A 325 -1.98 0.58 10.21
N GLY A 326 -2.53 1.78 10.44
CA GLY A 326 -3.12 2.64 9.40
C GLY A 326 -4.65 2.65 9.35
N ILE A 327 -5.29 1.79 10.14
CA ILE A 327 -6.75 1.73 10.28
C ILE A 327 -7.26 2.98 10.99
N GLY A 328 -8.31 3.57 10.43
CA GLY A 328 -9.01 4.71 11.01
C GLY A 328 -10.08 4.30 12.01
N PHE A 329 -10.35 5.13 13.00
CA PHE A 329 -11.39 4.89 14.00
C PHE A 329 -11.94 6.20 14.56
N ASN A 330 -13.15 6.12 15.12
CA ASN A 330 -13.82 7.19 15.84
C ASN A 330 -13.73 6.94 17.35
N PHE A 331 -13.67 8.01 18.14
CA PHE A 331 -13.45 7.91 19.57
C PHE A 331 -14.06 9.08 20.35
N GLU A 332 -14.29 8.81 21.64
CA GLU A 332 -14.59 9.84 22.62
C GLU A 332 -13.47 9.90 23.67
N ILE A 333 -13.09 11.11 24.05
CA ILE A 333 -12.12 11.32 25.14
C ILE A 333 -12.86 11.13 26.47
N ASP A 334 -12.47 10.11 27.23
CA ASP A 334 -12.96 9.87 28.60
C ASP A 334 -12.20 10.76 29.59
N LYS A 335 -10.88 10.88 29.42
CA LYS A 335 -10.02 11.69 30.29
C LYS A 335 -8.69 12.04 29.61
N GLN A 336 -8.24 13.28 29.74
CA GLN A 336 -6.85 13.65 29.45
C GLN A 336 -5.96 13.30 30.64
N LEU A 337 -4.91 12.52 30.40
CA LEU A 337 -4.00 12.01 31.43
C LEU A 337 -2.66 12.77 31.44
N GLY A 338 -2.32 13.43 30.33
CA GLY A 338 -1.13 14.26 30.20
C GLY A 338 -1.12 15.02 28.87
N GLU A 339 0.03 15.63 28.55
CA GLU A 339 0.25 16.20 27.22
C GLU A 339 0.26 15.07 26.17
N ASN A 340 -0.60 15.17 25.16
CA ASN A 340 -0.77 14.15 24.12
C ASN A 340 -1.01 12.73 24.67
N HIS A 341 -1.61 12.59 25.86
CA HIS A 341 -1.95 11.29 26.47
C HIS A 341 -3.40 11.31 26.94
N PHE A 342 -4.21 10.45 26.33
CA PHE A 342 -5.65 10.41 26.53
C PHE A 342 -6.12 9.00 26.86
N ARG A 343 -7.11 8.91 27.73
CA ARG A 343 -7.99 7.75 27.85
C ARG A 343 -9.19 7.96 26.94
N VAL A 344 -9.48 6.95 26.12
CA VAL A 344 -10.54 7.04 25.12
C VAL A 344 -11.44 5.81 25.13
N LYS A 345 -12.65 6.00 24.61
CA LYS A 345 -13.58 4.94 24.23
C LYS A 345 -13.72 4.96 22.72
N LEU A 346 -13.77 3.80 22.08
CA LEU A 346 -14.04 3.72 20.64
C LEU A 346 -15.53 3.94 20.41
N ILE A 347 -15.87 4.78 19.43
CA ILE A 347 -17.21 4.86 18.87
C ILE A 347 -17.30 3.75 17.84
N VAL A 348 -18.25 2.85 18.03
CA VAL A 348 -18.57 1.81 17.05
C VAL A 348 -19.77 2.34 16.29
N ASP A 349 -19.60 2.62 15.01
CA ASP A 349 -20.75 2.91 14.16
C ASP A 349 -21.58 1.62 14.11
N GLU A 350 -22.84 1.70 14.54
CA GLU A 350 -23.80 0.61 14.36
C GLU A 350 -24.08 0.53 12.84
N GLU A 351 -23.40 -0.37 12.14
CA GLU A 351 -23.75 -0.75 10.77
C GLU A 351 -25.07 -1.52 10.71
#